data_AF-A0A935C8C7-F1
#
_entry.id   AF-A0A935C8C7-F1
#
_cell.length_a   1.000
_cell.length_b   1.000
_cell.length_c   1.000
_cell.angle_alpha   90.00
_cell.angle_beta   90.00
_cell.angle_gamma   90.00
#
_symmetry.space_group_name_H-M   'P 1'
#
loop_
_entity.id
_entity.type
_entity.pdbx_description
1 polymer ?
#
loop_
_entity_poly.entity_id
_entity_poly.type
_entity_poly.pdbx_seq_one_letter_code
_entity_poly.pdbx_strand_id
1 'polypeptide(L)'
;MKTSNGVLTRLFSTAFLMLLSFGLFAQLPPAGQQQQEVKTDFDDAEIEKFVDANLEVTKVQQKAEQEAIQIITEKDLELERFNEIVAIQQGQSEEEATPEELAAFNEAAQEIMAVNQKNQAKMVKALEAHDVSEEEYQQIMMAYQQDEEFRAKVDAVVQKKSKG
;
A
#
# COMPACT_ATOMS: atom_id res chain seq x y z
N MET A 1 -22.64 22.05 -18.06
CA MET A 1 -22.07 21.62 -16.77
C MET A 1 -21.04 20.54 -17.05
N LYS A 2 -19.78 20.78 -16.69
CA LYS A 2 -18.65 19.87 -16.92
C LYS A 2 -18.28 19.32 -15.54
N THR A 3 -18.70 18.09 -15.23
CA THR A 3 -18.38 17.46 -13.96
C THR A 3 -17.00 16.83 -14.02
N SER A 4 -16.25 17.09 -12.96
CA SER A 4 -14.84 16.80 -12.75
C SER A 4 -14.59 15.30 -12.63
N ASN A 5 -13.94 14.69 -13.64
CA ASN A 5 -13.31 13.36 -13.54
C ASN A 5 -11.92 13.47 -12.88
N GLY A 6 -11.80 14.22 -11.79
CA GLY A 6 -10.53 14.55 -11.15
C GLY A 6 -10.24 13.80 -9.84
N VAL A 7 -11.14 12.91 -9.39
CA VAL A 7 -11.00 12.25 -8.08
C VAL A 7 -10.42 10.83 -8.23
N LEU A 8 -10.83 10.03 -9.23
CA LEU A 8 -10.32 8.66 -9.38
C LEU A 8 -8.88 8.58 -9.89
N THR A 9 -8.43 9.53 -10.72
CA THR A 9 -7.03 9.56 -11.21
C THR A 9 -6.03 9.90 -10.11
N ARG A 10 -6.48 10.46 -8.98
CA ARG A 10 -5.60 10.89 -7.88
C ARG A 10 -5.32 9.82 -6.84
N LEU A 11 -5.96 8.65 -6.91
CA LEU A 11 -5.67 7.54 -5.99
C LEU A 11 -4.32 6.86 -6.26
N PHE A 12 -3.74 7.03 -7.45
CA PHE A 12 -2.48 6.38 -7.83
C PHE A 12 -1.30 7.34 -8.02
N SER A 13 -1.49 8.66 -7.91
CA SER A 13 -0.59 9.63 -8.54
C SER A 13 0.02 10.69 -7.62
N THR A 14 0.04 10.53 -6.29
CA THR A 14 0.56 11.60 -5.40
C THR A 14 1.41 11.09 -4.24
N ALA A 15 2.34 10.15 -4.48
CA ALA A 15 3.31 9.75 -3.47
C ALA A 15 4.62 9.18 -4.04
N PHE A 16 5.26 9.80 -5.04
CA PHE A 16 6.63 9.38 -5.41
C PHE A 16 7.44 10.42 -6.21
N LEU A 17 7.68 11.60 -5.64
CA LEU A 17 8.46 12.64 -6.33
C LEU A 17 9.50 13.35 -5.43
N MET A 18 10.14 12.65 -4.49
CA MET A 18 11.28 13.20 -3.74
C MET A 18 12.34 12.15 -3.31
N LEU A 19 12.96 11.40 -4.23
CA LEU A 19 14.18 10.63 -3.91
C LEU A 19 15.20 10.58 -5.07
N LEU A 20 15.41 11.70 -5.79
CA LEU A 20 16.46 11.81 -6.81
C LEU A 20 17.51 12.87 -6.45
N SER A 21 18.06 12.80 -5.23
CA SER A 21 19.17 13.67 -4.84
C SER A 21 20.04 13.06 -3.74
N PHE A 22 20.76 11.97 -4.00
CA PHE A 22 22.06 11.71 -3.33
C PHE A 22 22.88 10.73 -4.17
N GLY A 23 23.63 11.27 -5.13
CA GLY A 23 24.79 10.60 -5.70
C GLY A 23 26.01 10.91 -4.84
N LEU A 24 26.58 9.88 -4.21
CA LEU A 24 28.01 9.62 -3.99
C LEU A 24 28.15 8.57 -2.86
N PHE A 25 28.00 7.29 -3.17
CA PHE A 25 28.69 6.23 -2.45
C PHE A 25 29.38 5.33 -3.45
N ALA A 26 30.70 5.32 -3.34
CA ALA A 26 31.64 4.59 -4.15
C ALA A 26 31.59 3.08 -3.83
N GLN A 27 31.70 2.27 -4.89
CA GLN A 27 32.33 0.95 -4.91
C GLN A 27 31.90 -0.06 -3.83
N LEU A 28 30.64 -0.50 -3.90
CA LEU A 28 30.25 -1.87 -3.54
C LEU A 28 29.54 -2.46 -4.77
N PRO A 29 29.84 -3.71 -5.20
CA PRO A 29 29.00 -4.35 -6.19
C PRO A 29 27.58 -4.41 -5.61
N PRO A 30 26.55 -3.96 -6.34
CA PRO A 30 25.17 -4.07 -5.87
C PRO A 30 24.91 -5.54 -5.54
N ALA A 31 24.64 -5.84 -4.27
CA ALA A 31 24.06 -7.11 -3.90
C ALA A 31 22.80 -7.24 -4.75
N GLY A 32 22.80 -8.21 -5.67
CA GLY A 32 21.83 -8.30 -6.74
C GLY A 32 20.41 -8.22 -6.20
N GLN A 33 19.75 -7.09 -6.44
CA GLN A 33 18.31 -7.09 -6.56
C GLN A 33 18.05 -7.98 -7.78
N GLN A 34 17.55 -9.20 -7.55
CA GLN A 34 16.95 -9.97 -8.62
C GLN A 34 15.79 -9.10 -9.14
N GLN A 35 16.00 -8.44 -10.27
CA GLN A 35 14.91 -7.91 -11.07
C GLN A 35 14.09 -9.12 -11.49
N GLN A 36 13.02 -9.39 -10.75
CA GLN A 36 12.02 -10.35 -11.17
C GLN A 36 11.44 -9.80 -12.47
N GLU A 37 11.57 -10.58 -13.55
CA GLU A 37 11.09 -10.19 -14.86
C GLU A 37 9.59 -9.95 -14.78
N VAL A 38 9.14 -8.80 -15.30
CA VAL A 38 7.73 -8.39 -15.24
C VAL A 38 6.96 -9.21 -16.26
N LYS A 39 6.14 -10.14 -15.76
CA LYS A 39 5.24 -10.95 -16.60
C LYS A 39 4.03 -10.12 -17.03
N THR A 40 3.67 -10.10 -18.32
CA THR A 40 2.50 -9.36 -18.84
C THR A 40 1.51 -10.22 -19.65
N ASP A 41 1.78 -11.51 -19.82
CA ASP A 41 0.99 -12.45 -20.63
C ASP A 41 -0.18 -13.09 -19.87
N PHE A 42 -0.67 -12.45 -18.80
CA PHE A 42 -1.86 -12.92 -18.07
C PHE A 42 -3.11 -12.84 -18.96
N ASP A 43 -3.95 -13.88 -18.94
CA ASP A 43 -5.20 -13.93 -19.66
C ASP A 43 -6.33 -13.13 -18.96
N ASP A 44 -7.46 -12.98 -19.65
CA ASP A 44 -8.59 -12.18 -19.14
C ASP A 44 -9.19 -12.79 -17.85
N ALA A 45 -9.15 -14.11 -17.70
CA ALA A 45 -9.69 -14.79 -16.52
C ALA A 45 -8.77 -14.60 -15.30
N GLU A 46 -7.45 -14.67 -15.49
CA GLU A 46 -6.45 -14.34 -14.47
C GLU A 46 -6.59 -12.88 -14.00
N ILE A 47 -6.80 -11.95 -14.94
CA ILE A 47 -7.04 -10.53 -14.62
C ILE A 47 -8.38 -10.35 -13.89
N GLU A 48 -9.44 -11.06 -14.29
CA GLU A 48 -10.74 -10.98 -13.61
C GLU A 48 -10.66 -11.45 -12.14
N LYS A 49 -9.94 -12.55 -11.87
CA LYS A 49 -9.66 -13.05 -10.51
C LYS A 49 -8.84 -12.06 -9.70
N PHE A 50 -7.78 -11.51 -10.30
CA PHE A 50 -6.97 -10.46 -9.66
C PHE A 50 -7.82 -9.25 -9.26
N VAL A 51 -8.70 -8.77 -10.13
CA VAL A 51 -9.57 -7.63 -9.85
C VAL A 51 -10.48 -7.93 -8.65
N ASP A 52 -11.07 -9.12 -8.59
CA ASP A 52 -11.95 -9.51 -7.47
C ASP A 52 -11.17 -9.64 -6.15
N ALA A 53 -10.00 -10.28 -6.19
CA ALA A 53 -9.09 -10.38 -5.05
C ALA A 53 -8.66 -9.00 -4.55
N ASN A 54 -8.29 -8.10 -5.47
CA ASN A 54 -7.85 -6.74 -5.15
C ASN A 54 -8.96 -5.91 -4.48
N LEU A 55 -10.23 -6.10 -4.87
CA LEU A 55 -11.36 -5.45 -4.22
C LEU A 55 -11.51 -5.88 -2.76
N GLU A 56 -11.30 -7.15 -2.45
CA GLU A 56 -11.32 -7.65 -1.07
C GLU A 56 -10.11 -7.19 -0.27
N VAL A 57 -8.91 -7.27 -0.85
CA VAL A 57 -7.68 -6.75 -0.26
C VAL A 57 -7.83 -5.26 0.09
N THR A 58 -8.38 -4.46 -0.82
CA THR A 58 -8.64 -3.03 -0.59
C THR A 58 -9.56 -2.79 0.60
N LYS A 59 -10.62 -3.60 0.76
CA LYS A 59 -11.53 -3.52 1.92
C LYS A 59 -10.80 -3.85 3.23
N VAL A 60 -9.94 -4.87 3.21
CA VAL A 60 -9.13 -5.23 4.39
C VAL A 60 -8.18 -4.09 4.77
N GLN A 61 -7.53 -3.46 3.79
CA GLN A 61 -6.64 -2.32 4.01
C GLN A 61 -7.37 -1.11 4.59
N GLN A 62 -8.50 -0.71 4.00
CA GLN A 62 -9.31 0.41 4.51
C GLN A 62 -9.76 0.18 5.96
N LYS A 63 -10.13 -1.07 6.30
CA LYS A 63 -10.47 -1.43 7.67
C LYS A 63 -9.25 -1.35 8.60
N ALA A 64 -8.09 -1.78 8.15
CA ALA A 64 -6.85 -1.68 8.92
C ALA A 64 -6.49 -0.22 9.23
N GLU A 65 -6.62 0.68 8.24
CA GLU A 65 -6.40 2.12 8.43
C GLU A 65 -7.36 2.70 9.49
N GLN A 66 -8.64 2.34 9.43
CA GLN A 66 -9.64 2.77 10.41
C GLN A 66 -9.32 2.24 11.82
N GLU A 67 -8.95 0.95 11.94
CA GLU A 67 -8.55 0.34 13.21
C GLU A 67 -7.31 1.03 13.78
N ALA A 68 -6.32 1.38 12.96
CA ALA A 68 -5.12 2.09 13.40
C ALA A 68 -5.43 3.50 13.92
N ILE A 69 -6.26 4.28 13.21
CA ILE A 69 -6.69 5.61 13.65
C ILE A 69 -7.41 5.51 14.99
N GLN A 70 -8.31 4.53 15.13
CA GLN A 70 -9.03 4.32 16.38
C GLN A 70 -8.08 4.02 17.55
N ILE A 71 -7.11 3.12 17.36
CA ILE A 71 -6.10 2.80 18.39
C ILE A 71 -5.32 4.05 18.81
N ILE A 72 -4.91 4.89 17.86
CA ILE A 72 -4.18 6.13 18.15
C ILE A 72 -5.01 7.08 19.01
N THR A 73 -6.27 7.31 18.62
CA THR A 73 -7.19 8.19 19.35
C THR A 73 -7.53 7.64 20.74
N GLU A 74 -7.66 6.32 20.90
CA GLU A 74 -7.91 5.69 22.21
C GLU A 74 -6.74 5.85 23.20
N LYS A 75 -5.54 6.19 22.71
CA LYS A 75 -4.36 6.52 23.54
C LYS A 75 -4.18 8.04 23.74
N ASP A 76 -5.22 8.83 23.52
CA ASP A 76 -5.21 10.30 23.62
C ASP A 76 -4.15 10.96 22.70
N LEU A 77 -3.82 10.30 21.59
CA LEU A 77 -2.96 10.85 20.54
C LEU A 77 -3.80 11.21 19.31
N GLU A 78 -3.39 12.27 18.63
CA GLU A 78 -3.87 12.60 17.29
C GLU A 78 -3.03 11.87 16.24
N LEU A 79 -3.63 11.53 15.10
CA LEU A 79 -2.93 10.86 14.00
C LEU A 79 -1.70 11.65 13.53
N GLU A 80 -1.82 12.98 13.43
CA GLU A 80 -0.72 13.87 13.05
C GLU A 80 0.43 13.76 14.06
N ARG A 81 0.13 13.86 15.36
CA ARG A 81 1.15 13.76 16.41
C ARG A 81 1.80 12.38 16.47
N PHE A 82 1.04 11.31 16.25
CA PHE A 82 1.59 9.96 16.13
C PHE A 82 2.61 9.88 15.00
N ASN A 83 2.30 10.45 13.82
CA ASN A 83 3.20 10.46 12.66
C ASN A 83 4.45 11.34 12.89
N GLU A 84 4.32 12.47 13.59
CA GLU A 84 5.46 13.27 14.02
C GLU A 84 6.40 12.47 14.92
N ILE A 85 5.85 11.73 15.89
CA ILE A 85 6.64 10.87 16.77
C ILE A 85 7.33 9.77 15.96
N VAL A 86 6.68 9.18 14.93
CA VAL A 86 7.37 8.26 14.00
C VAL A 86 8.58 8.94 13.34
N ALA A 87 8.43 10.16 12.83
CA ALA A 87 9.53 10.89 12.19
C ALA A 87 10.67 11.20 13.17
N ILE A 88 10.34 11.58 14.42
CA ILE A 88 11.33 11.76 15.50
C ILE A 88 12.08 10.45 15.77
N GLN A 89 11.37 9.32 15.93
CA GLN A 89 11.97 8.00 16.17
C GLN A 89 12.86 7.54 15.00
N GLN A 90 12.55 7.95 13.77
CA GLN A 90 13.36 7.66 12.58
C GLN A 90 14.54 8.63 12.39
N GLY A 91 14.70 9.63 13.27
CA GLY A 91 15.71 10.68 13.13
C GLY A 91 15.48 11.62 11.94
N GLN A 92 14.24 11.70 11.46
CA GLN A 92 13.81 12.58 10.37
C GLN A 92 13.35 13.96 10.87
N SER A 93 13.16 14.10 12.19
CA SER A 93 12.84 15.35 12.87
C SER A 93 13.74 15.51 14.10
N GLU A 94 14.10 16.76 14.40
CA GLU A 94 14.84 17.15 15.62
C GLU A 94 13.90 17.55 16.77
N GLU A 95 12.58 17.51 16.55
CA GLU A 95 11.61 17.77 17.59
C GLU A 95 11.65 16.71 18.70
N GLU A 96 11.17 17.11 19.88
CA GLU A 96 11.08 16.23 21.04
C GLU A 96 9.64 15.77 21.27
N ALA A 97 9.51 14.54 21.78
CA ALA A 97 8.27 14.00 22.30
C ALA A 97 8.39 13.89 23.82
N THR A 98 7.33 14.28 24.52
CA THR A 98 7.27 14.15 25.98
C THR A 98 7.26 12.68 26.41
N PRO A 99 7.66 12.34 27.65
CA PRO A 99 7.58 10.98 28.15
C PRO A 99 6.17 10.36 28.06
N GLU A 100 5.13 11.16 28.29
CA GLU A 100 3.73 10.77 28.19
C GLU A 100 3.34 10.44 26.75
N GLU A 101 3.71 11.29 25.78
CA GLU A 101 3.47 11.04 24.36
C GLU A 101 4.21 9.79 23.87
N LEU A 102 5.45 9.57 24.33
CA LEU A 102 6.22 8.38 24.01
C LEU A 102 5.58 7.11 24.58
N ALA A 103 5.02 7.17 25.78
CA ALA A 103 4.31 6.04 26.38
C ALA A 103 3.05 5.69 25.56
N ALA A 104 2.21 6.68 25.27
CA ALA A 104 1.01 6.51 24.45
C ALA A 104 1.34 6.00 23.04
N PHE A 105 2.39 6.54 22.42
CA PHE A 105 2.89 6.12 21.12
C PHE A 105 3.31 4.65 21.12
N ASN A 106 4.09 4.22 22.11
CA ASN A 106 4.58 2.85 22.19
C ASN A 106 3.45 1.84 22.34
N GLU A 107 2.43 2.15 23.16
CA GLU A 107 1.24 1.30 23.29
C GLU A 107 0.45 1.22 21.98
N ALA A 108 0.15 2.37 21.37
CA ALA A 108 -0.54 2.42 20.10
C ALA A 108 0.24 1.65 19.00
N ALA A 109 1.55 1.84 18.92
CA ALA A 109 2.40 1.16 17.94
C ALA A 109 2.36 -0.37 18.12
N GLN A 110 2.41 -0.88 19.35
CA GLN A 110 2.32 -2.32 19.62
C GLN A 110 0.96 -2.90 19.20
N GLU A 111 -0.13 -2.21 19.52
CA GLU A 111 -1.47 -2.65 19.14
C GLU A 111 -1.68 -2.60 17.62
N ILE A 112 -1.22 -1.53 16.96
CA ILE A 112 -1.23 -1.40 15.49
C ILE A 112 -0.41 -2.52 14.85
N MET A 113 0.76 -2.86 15.37
CA MET A 113 1.56 -3.98 14.86
C MET A 113 0.80 -5.30 14.90
N ALA A 114 0.09 -5.59 16.00
CA ALA A 114 -0.71 -6.81 16.13
C ALA A 114 -1.89 -6.82 15.15
N VAL A 115 -2.58 -5.69 14.99
CA VAL A 115 -3.66 -5.51 14.02
C VAL A 115 -3.15 -5.68 12.58
N ASN A 116 -1.99 -5.11 12.25
CA ASN A 116 -1.37 -5.23 10.94
C ASN A 116 -1.03 -6.68 10.59
N GLN A 117 -0.48 -7.45 11.53
CA GLN A 117 -0.22 -8.88 11.32
C GLN A 117 -1.51 -9.65 11.04
N LYS A 118 -2.57 -9.38 11.81
CA LYS A 118 -3.89 -9.99 11.60
C LYS A 118 -4.48 -9.61 10.24
N ASN A 119 -4.35 -8.36 9.83
CA ASN A 119 -4.88 -7.88 8.55
C ASN A 119 -4.05 -8.38 7.36
N GLN A 120 -2.74 -8.57 7.50
CA GLN A 120 -1.91 -9.25 6.50
C GLN A 120 -2.41 -10.68 6.25
N ALA A 121 -2.70 -11.44 7.31
CA ALA A 121 -3.28 -12.78 7.17
C ALA A 121 -4.65 -12.77 6.49
N LYS A 122 -5.47 -11.72 6.68
CA LYS A 122 -6.74 -11.56 5.96
C LYS A 122 -6.54 -11.23 4.48
N MET A 123 -5.52 -10.43 4.15
CA MET A 123 -5.17 -10.14 2.76
C MET A 123 -4.78 -11.43 2.02
N VAL A 124 -3.90 -12.26 2.60
CA VAL A 124 -3.51 -13.55 2.02
C VAL A 124 -4.75 -14.43 1.77
N LYS A 125 -5.64 -14.54 2.76
CA LYS A 125 -6.90 -15.29 2.61
C LYS A 125 -7.81 -14.73 1.52
N ALA A 126 -7.84 -13.41 1.32
CA ALA A 126 -8.60 -12.78 0.25
C ALA A 126 -8.04 -13.16 -1.12
N LEU A 127 -6.71 -13.23 -1.26
CA LEU A 127 -6.09 -13.72 -2.49
C LEU A 127 -6.42 -15.19 -2.75
N GLU A 128 -6.25 -16.05 -1.73
CA GLU A 128 -6.55 -17.48 -1.80
C GLU A 128 -8.02 -17.77 -2.17
N ALA A 129 -8.96 -16.96 -1.67
CA ALA A 129 -10.39 -17.12 -1.96
C ALA A 129 -10.75 -16.92 -3.44
N HIS A 130 -9.88 -16.26 -4.21
CA HIS A 130 -10.04 -16.00 -5.64
C HIS A 130 -9.04 -16.79 -6.49
N ASP A 131 -8.38 -17.81 -5.91
CA ASP A 131 -7.32 -18.59 -6.56
C ASP A 131 -6.17 -17.72 -7.10
N VAL A 132 -5.80 -16.66 -6.37
CA VAL A 132 -4.66 -15.79 -6.70
C VAL A 132 -3.57 -16.04 -5.66
N SER A 133 -2.37 -16.40 -6.10
CA SER A 133 -1.21 -16.47 -5.21
C SER A 133 -0.64 -15.09 -4.89
N GLU A 134 0.12 -14.97 -3.79
CA GLU A 134 0.82 -13.73 -3.46
C GLU A 134 1.81 -13.30 -4.57
N GLU A 135 2.48 -14.27 -5.20
CA GLU A 135 3.40 -14.00 -6.31
C GLU A 135 2.68 -13.49 -7.55
N GLU A 136 1.57 -14.12 -7.95
CA GLU A 136 0.77 -13.65 -9.09
C GLU A 136 0.21 -12.25 -8.83
N TYR A 137 -0.28 -11.99 -7.61
CA TYR A 137 -0.74 -10.68 -7.22
C TYR A 137 0.36 -9.62 -7.36
N GLN A 138 1.57 -9.91 -6.87
CA GLN A 138 2.72 -9.00 -7.00
C GLN A 138 3.13 -8.79 -8.47
N GLN A 139 3.15 -9.85 -9.27
CA GLN A 139 3.48 -9.77 -10.69
C GLN A 139 2.49 -8.92 -11.47
N ILE A 140 1.19 -9.12 -11.26
CA ILE A 140 0.15 -8.32 -11.92
C ILE A 140 0.23 -6.85 -11.47
N MET A 141 0.48 -6.58 -10.19
CA MET A 141 0.70 -5.21 -9.69
C MET A 141 1.93 -4.54 -10.33
N MET A 142 3.03 -5.26 -10.45
CA MET A 142 4.25 -4.78 -11.12
C MET A 142 4.01 -4.50 -12.61
N ALA A 143 3.33 -5.42 -13.30
CA ALA A 143 2.97 -5.28 -14.70
C ALA A 143 2.05 -4.08 -14.94
N TYR A 144 1.04 -3.91 -14.09
CA TYR A 144 0.12 -2.77 -14.17
C TYR A 144 0.83 -1.42 -14.01
N GLN A 145 1.88 -1.36 -13.17
CA GLN A 145 2.66 -0.14 -12.97
C GLN A 145 3.62 0.15 -14.13
N GLN A 146 4.24 -0.89 -14.69
CA GLN A 146 5.37 -0.74 -15.63
C GLN A 146 4.97 -0.82 -17.10
N ASP A 147 3.87 -1.51 -17.42
CA ASP A 147 3.44 -1.76 -18.80
C ASP A 147 2.09 -1.06 -19.09
N GLU A 148 2.10 -0.13 -20.05
CA GLU A 148 0.94 0.67 -20.41
C GLU A 148 -0.15 -0.15 -21.13
N GLU A 149 0.23 -1.12 -21.96
CA GLU A 149 -0.71 -1.97 -22.68
C GLU A 149 -1.42 -2.93 -21.72
N PHE A 150 -0.66 -3.54 -20.82
CA PHE A 150 -1.18 -4.38 -19.75
C PHE A 150 -2.10 -3.59 -18.82
N ARG A 151 -1.71 -2.38 -18.42
CA ARG A 151 -2.60 -1.49 -17.64
C ARG A 151 -3.92 -1.23 -18.36
N ALA A 152 -3.88 -0.90 -19.65
CA ALA A 152 -5.09 -0.68 -20.43
C ALA A 152 -5.99 -1.93 -20.49
N LYS A 153 -5.39 -3.13 -20.54
CA LYS A 153 -6.10 -4.42 -20.48
C LYS A 153 -6.82 -4.61 -19.14
N VAL A 154 -6.12 -4.39 -18.03
CA VAL A 154 -6.72 -4.46 -16.68
C VAL A 154 -7.86 -3.44 -16.52
N ASP A 155 -7.64 -2.19 -16.95
CA ASP A 155 -8.65 -1.14 -16.90
C ASP A 155 -9.92 -1.50 -17.70
N ALA A 156 -9.78 -2.16 -18.85
CA ALA A 156 -10.90 -2.62 -19.64
C ALA A 156 -11.74 -3.67 -18.90
N VAL A 157 -11.10 -4.61 -18.20
CA VAL A 157 -11.77 -5.62 -17.37
C VAL A 157 -12.54 -4.96 -16.22
N VAL A 158 -11.92 -4.01 -15.51
CA VAL A 158 -12.56 -3.25 -14.43
C VAL A 158 -13.78 -2.46 -14.95
N GLN A 159 -13.66 -1.80 -16.10
CA GLN A 159 -14.77 -1.06 -16.72
C GLN A 159 -15.91 -1.98 -17.16
N LYS A 160 -15.62 -3.18 -17.65
CA LYS A 160 -16.64 -4.17 -18.02
C LYS A 160 -17.41 -4.64 -16.79
N LYS A 161 -16.73 -4.93 -15.68
CA LYS A 161 -17.35 -5.38 -14.42
C LYS A 161 -18.21 -4.29 -13.76
N SER A 162 -17.82 -3.02 -13.84
CA SER A 162 -18.59 -1.91 -13.27
C SER A 162 -19.88 -1.55 -14.02
N LYS A 163 -20.08 -2.06 -15.24
CA LYS A 163 -21.27 -1.79 -16.08
C LYS A 163 -22.29 -2.94 -16.08
N GLY A 164 -21.95 -4.09 -15.51
CA GLY A 164 -22.84 -5.24 -15.32
C GLY A 164 -23.47 -5.22 -13.94
#